data_AF-A0A3S9XA99-F1
#
_entry.id   AF-A0A3S9XA99-F1
#
_cell.length_a   1.000
_cell.length_b   1.000
_cell.length_c   1.000
_cell.angle_alpha   90.00
_cell.angle_beta   90.00
_cell.angle_gamma   90.00
#
_symmetry.space_group_name_H-M   'P 1'
#
loop_
_entity.id
_entity.type
_entity.pdbx_description
1 polymer ?
#
loop_
_entity_poly.entity_id
_entity_poly.type
_entity_poly.pdbx_seq_one_letter_code
_entity_poly.pdbx_strand_id
1 'polypeptide(L)'
;MTVTTNLNFKEYQANGIATTFTIPFLLLNENDLNITIDSVTVSKNVYKINGIGNPQSEIIFYSAPKGKLVLQRSITLLRDTDYQENGDLLAATLNQDFDRIYLILQGFRQNDNQTLKVSDPEGINTLPLAALRANKILGFGSDGQPLLTAIASGSALELAQSLADTSDLTKGAGIVGYNNELPYPEATIGSGLNNANKSITALNTQNKTLTEKVTKLEQESGKETFTILYPNGGTKETPANIATNKRYIEDNPYPASKVICELEIYYGGVWGTTGWINSGGGWGAVAGHNIETNKIIIQTGSSGIAGPSNAHGNTLGTTSTGITTAPCRVKIWRTA
;
A
#
# COMPACT_ATOMS: atom_id res chain seq x y z
N MET A 1 -46.38 10.79 -40.25
CA MET A 1 -45.12 11.18 -40.90
C MET A 1 -44.59 9.95 -41.63
N THR A 2 -43.54 10.08 -42.42
CA THR A 2 -42.94 8.94 -43.14
C THR A 2 -41.44 8.88 -42.82
N VAL A 3 -40.90 7.66 -42.71
CA VAL A 3 -39.45 7.46 -42.57
C VAL A 3 -38.75 7.81 -43.88
N THR A 4 -37.99 8.91 -43.89
CA THR A 4 -37.35 9.46 -45.11
C THR A 4 -35.84 9.23 -45.19
N THR A 5 -35.22 8.71 -44.14
CA THR A 5 -33.77 8.50 -44.08
C THR A 5 -33.47 7.02 -43.84
N ASN A 6 -32.34 6.55 -44.36
CA ASN A 6 -31.81 5.21 -44.06
C ASN A 6 -30.84 5.22 -42.86
N LEU A 7 -30.68 6.38 -42.21
CA LEU A 7 -29.80 6.54 -41.05
C LEU A 7 -30.50 5.97 -39.81
N ASN A 8 -29.76 5.17 -39.06
CA ASN A 8 -30.17 4.66 -37.75
C ASN A 8 -29.12 4.91 -36.65
N PHE A 9 -27.98 5.50 -37.01
CA PHE A 9 -26.96 5.94 -36.06
C PHE A 9 -26.31 7.25 -36.53
N LYS A 10 -25.65 7.92 -35.59
CA LYS A 10 -24.82 9.11 -35.85
C LYS A 10 -23.64 9.13 -34.87
N GLU A 11 -22.46 9.36 -35.42
CA GLU A 11 -21.24 9.55 -34.63
C GLU A 11 -20.85 11.02 -34.57
N TYR A 12 -20.34 11.44 -33.41
CA TYR A 12 -19.78 12.75 -33.13
C TYR A 12 -18.43 12.63 -32.42
N GLN A 13 -17.51 13.55 -32.72
CA GLN A 13 -16.31 13.76 -31.92
C GLN A 13 -16.60 14.86 -30.89
N ALA A 14 -16.93 14.45 -29.67
CA ALA A 14 -17.32 15.37 -28.62
C ALA A 14 -16.06 15.97 -27.97
N ASN A 15 -16.00 17.30 -27.91
CA ASN A 15 -14.83 18.07 -27.47
C ASN A 15 -14.86 18.45 -25.98
N GLY A 16 -15.89 18.07 -25.23
CA GLY A 16 -16.10 18.49 -23.85
C GLY A 16 -16.61 19.93 -23.70
N ILE A 17 -17.08 20.57 -24.79
CA ILE A 17 -17.61 21.94 -24.77
C ILE A 17 -19.09 21.96 -25.18
N ALA A 18 -19.43 21.36 -26.32
CA ALA A 18 -20.82 21.33 -26.79
C ALA A 18 -21.68 20.36 -25.96
N THR A 19 -22.84 20.82 -25.50
CA THR A 19 -23.81 19.99 -24.76
C THR A 19 -24.96 19.49 -25.63
N THR A 20 -25.19 20.11 -26.79
CA THR A 20 -26.31 19.77 -27.68
C THR A 20 -25.82 19.09 -28.95
N PHE A 21 -26.45 17.98 -29.31
CA PHE A 21 -26.19 17.24 -30.54
C PHE A 21 -27.49 16.89 -31.24
N THR A 22 -27.46 16.85 -32.57
CA THR A 22 -28.62 16.47 -33.38
C THR A 22 -28.73 14.95 -33.49
N ILE A 23 -29.95 14.43 -33.45
CA ILE A 23 -30.30 13.07 -33.83
C ILE A 23 -30.91 13.15 -35.23
N PRO A 24 -30.17 12.84 -36.31
CA PRO A 24 -30.60 13.09 -37.69
C PRO A 24 -31.52 11.99 -38.25
N PHE A 25 -32.26 11.31 -37.36
CA PHE A 25 -33.15 10.22 -37.71
C PHE A 25 -34.35 10.18 -36.78
N LEU A 26 -35.47 9.63 -37.28
CA LEU A 26 -36.70 9.51 -36.51
C LEU A 26 -36.49 8.61 -35.28
N LEU A 27 -36.88 9.11 -34.12
CA LEU A 27 -36.93 8.39 -32.85
C LEU A 27 -38.36 8.44 -32.32
N LEU A 28 -39.01 7.28 -32.18
CA LEU A 28 -40.40 7.20 -31.72
C LEU A 28 -40.53 7.16 -30.18
N ASN A 29 -39.51 6.64 -29.51
CA ASN A 29 -39.44 6.52 -28.06
C ASN A 29 -38.00 6.78 -27.61
N GLU A 30 -37.80 7.54 -26.52
CA GLU A 30 -36.47 7.76 -25.95
C GLU A 30 -35.77 6.46 -25.51
N ASN A 31 -36.55 5.44 -25.18
CA ASN A 31 -36.02 4.15 -24.76
C ASN A 31 -35.35 3.38 -25.89
N ASP A 32 -35.66 3.70 -27.14
CA ASP A 32 -35.11 3.07 -28.32
C ASP A 32 -33.78 3.71 -28.76
N LEU A 33 -33.18 4.59 -27.96
CA LEU A 33 -31.88 5.20 -28.24
C LEU A 33 -30.80 4.66 -27.31
N ASN A 34 -29.82 3.97 -27.89
CA ASN A 34 -28.57 3.59 -27.23
C ASN A 34 -27.50 4.65 -27.46
N ILE A 35 -26.81 5.02 -26.39
CA ILE A 35 -25.79 6.07 -26.41
C ILE A 35 -24.52 5.52 -25.82
N THR A 36 -23.40 5.69 -26.52
CA THR A 36 -22.08 5.33 -26.01
C THR A 36 -21.09 6.49 -26.17
N ILE A 37 -20.18 6.61 -25.20
CA ILE A 37 -19.00 7.47 -25.28
C ILE A 37 -17.79 6.57 -25.09
N ASP A 38 -16.89 6.54 -26.08
CA ASP A 38 -15.72 5.65 -26.10
C ASP A 38 -16.10 4.18 -25.79
N SER A 39 -17.20 3.73 -26.40
CA SER A 39 -17.78 2.39 -26.25
C SER A 39 -18.39 2.06 -24.87
N VAL A 40 -18.47 3.04 -23.96
CA VAL A 40 -19.16 2.90 -22.66
C VAL A 40 -20.58 3.44 -22.76
N THR A 41 -21.57 2.64 -22.35
CA THR A 41 -22.99 3.03 -22.35
C THR A 41 -23.24 4.19 -21.39
N VAL A 42 -23.94 5.20 -21.89
CA VAL A 42 -24.32 6.39 -21.14
C VAL A 42 -25.70 6.21 -20.49
N SER A 43 -25.81 6.51 -19.19
CA SER A 43 -27.07 6.43 -18.45
C SER A 43 -28.06 7.53 -18.87
N LYS A 44 -29.36 7.22 -18.87
CA LYS A 44 -30.43 8.17 -19.21
C LYS A 44 -30.46 9.41 -18.31
N ASN A 45 -29.95 9.33 -17.09
CA ASN A 45 -29.97 10.43 -16.13
C ASN A 45 -28.98 11.57 -16.44
N VAL A 46 -28.17 11.47 -17.51
CA VAL A 46 -27.16 12.49 -17.84
C VAL A 46 -27.53 13.37 -19.03
N TYR A 47 -28.68 13.12 -19.67
CA TYR A 47 -29.14 13.85 -20.84
C TYR A 47 -30.67 13.98 -20.86
N LYS A 48 -31.16 14.85 -21.73
CA LYS A 48 -32.57 14.94 -22.13
C LYS A 48 -32.68 14.93 -23.65
N ILE A 49 -33.78 14.41 -24.18
CA ILE A 49 -34.06 14.41 -25.62
C ILE A 49 -35.26 15.32 -25.89
N ASN A 50 -35.10 16.21 -26.85
CA ASN A 50 -36.16 17.09 -27.34
C ASN A 50 -36.57 16.67 -28.76
N GLY A 51 -37.84 16.87 -29.10
CA GLY A 51 -38.33 16.64 -30.46
C GLY A 51 -38.46 15.17 -30.84
N ILE A 52 -38.70 14.28 -29.87
CA ILE A 52 -39.08 12.88 -30.15
C ILE A 52 -40.32 12.85 -31.04
N GLY A 53 -40.35 11.91 -31.97
CA GLY A 53 -41.41 11.78 -32.97
C GLY A 53 -41.17 12.62 -34.23
N ASN A 54 -40.22 13.55 -34.24
CA ASN A 54 -39.87 14.32 -35.44
C ASN A 54 -38.77 13.63 -36.26
N PRO A 55 -38.62 13.95 -37.57
CA PRO A 55 -37.56 13.40 -38.42
C PRO A 55 -36.14 13.69 -37.90
N GLN A 56 -36.00 14.77 -37.12
CA GLN A 56 -34.79 15.13 -36.41
C GLN A 56 -35.16 15.48 -34.98
N SER A 57 -34.46 14.88 -34.03
CA SER A 57 -34.55 15.18 -32.60
C SER A 57 -33.24 15.81 -32.13
N GLU A 58 -33.19 16.32 -30.92
CA GLU A 58 -31.98 16.86 -30.32
C GLU A 58 -31.74 16.20 -28.97
N ILE A 59 -30.48 15.91 -28.67
CA ILE A 59 -30.05 15.46 -27.35
C ILE A 59 -29.24 16.56 -26.68
N ILE A 60 -29.53 16.82 -25.41
CA ILE A 60 -28.88 17.83 -24.58
C ILE A 60 -28.32 17.14 -23.34
N PHE A 61 -27.00 17.14 -23.19
CA PHE A 61 -26.30 16.61 -22.03
C PHE A 61 -26.22 17.63 -20.89
N TYR A 62 -26.35 17.18 -19.65
CA TYR A 62 -26.16 18.03 -18.46
C TYR A 62 -24.69 18.41 -18.22
N SER A 63 -23.77 17.59 -18.73
CA SER A 63 -22.34 17.85 -18.76
C SER A 63 -21.80 17.52 -20.16
N ALA A 64 -20.97 18.40 -20.72
CA ALA A 64 -20.51 18.25 -22.10
C ALA A 64 -19.68 16.96 -22.26
N PRO A 65 -20.07 16.04 -23.15
CA PRO A 65 -19.35 14.79 -23.35
C PRO A 65 -17.99 15.05 -24.03
N LYS A 66 -17.01 14.19 -23.73
CA LYS A 66 -15.70 14.17 -24.39
C LYS A 66 -15.41 12.76 -24.89
N GLY A 67 -14.92 12.65 -26.12
CA GLY A 67 -14.61 11.37 -26.76
C GLY A 67 -15.53 11.05 -27.95
N LYS A 68 -15.51 9.80 -28.39
CA LYS A 68 -16.34 9.33 -29.51
C LYS A 68 -17.76 9.09 -29.02
N LEU A 69 -18.66 10.03 -29.29
CA LEU A 69 -20.09 9.91 -29.00
C LEU A 69 -20.80 9.20 -30.14
N VAL A 70 -21.52 8.12 -29.83
CA VAL A 70 -22.35 7.38 -30.79
C VAL A 70 -23.79 7.37 -30.30
N LEU A 71 -24.70 7.83 -31.17
CA LEU A 71 -26.15 7.77 -30.99
C LEU A 71 -26.68 6.69 -31.93
N GLN A 72 -27.30 5.63 -31.41
CA GLN A 72 -27.78 4.52 -32.22
C GLN A 72 -29.20 4.13 -31.82
N ARG A 73 -30.10 4.02 -32.81
CA ARG A 73 -31.45 3.54 -32.59
C ARG A 73 -31.49 2.02 -32.49
N SER A 74 -32.14 1.51 -31.47
CA SER A 74 -32.35 0.09 -31.19
C SER A 74 -33.77 -0.13 -30.68
N ILE A 75 -34.65 -0.60 -31.55
CA ILE A 75 -36.07 -0.82 -31.24
C ILE A 75 -36.27 -2.30 -30.89
N THR A 76 -37.04 -2.57 -29.84
CA THR A 76 -37.46 -3.93 -29.49
C THR A 76 -38.39 -4.51 -30.57
N LEU A 77 -38.16 -5.76 -30.97
CA LEU A 77 -38.94 -6.47 -31.99
C LEU A 77 -40.31 -6.93 -31.47
N LEU A 78 -41.16 -5.97 -31.10
CA LEU A 78 -42.52 -6.19 -30.62
C LEU A 78 -43.44 -5.14 -31.23
N ARG A 79 -44.67 -5.57 -31.50
CA ARG A 79 -45.78 -4.70 -31.87
C ARG A 79 -46.54 -4.31 -30.60
N ASP A 80 -46.47 -3.03 -30.24
CA ASP A 80 -47.09 -2.51 -29.02
C ASP A 80 -48.50 -1.93 -29.28
N THR A 81 -48.90 -1.82 -30.55
CA THR A 81 -50.18 -1.21 -30.95
C THR A 81 -51.25 -2.26 -31.21
N ASP A 82 -52.30 -2.22 -30.39
CA ASP A 82 -53.51 -3.03 -30.53
C ASP A 82 -54.67 -2.19 -31.10
N TYR A 83 -55.14 -2.54 -32.30
CA TYR A 83 -56.24 -1.82 -32.95
C TYR A 83 -57.56 -2.33 -32.41
N GLN A 84 -58.39 -1.41 -31.91
CA GLN A 84 -59.69 -1.75 -31.35
C GLN A 84 -60.69 -2.11 -32.47
N GLU A 85 -61.43 -3.20 -32.31
CA GLU A 85 -62.55 -3.51 -33.19
C GLU A 85 -63.65 -2.44 -33.04
N ASN A 86 -64.16 -1.94 -34.17
CA ASN A 86 -65.16 -0.87 -34.24
C ASN A 86 -64.72 0.49 -33.66
N GLY A 87 -63.42 0.69 -33.42
CA GLY A 87 -62.84 1.99 -33.09
C GLY A 87 -62.40 2.77 -34.34
N ASP A 88 -62.13 4.07 -34.17
CA ASP A 88 -61.61 4.90 -35.25
C ASP A 88 -60.18 4.50 -35.63
N LEU A 89 -59.93 4.30 -36.93
CA LEU A 89 -58.58 4.08 -37.43
C LEU A 89 -57.84 5.41 -37.59
N LEU A 90 -57.23 5.87 -36.49
CA LEU A 90 -56.47 7.11 -36.48
C LEU A 90 -55.22 6.99 -37.36
N ALA A 91 -55.10 7.85 -38.37
CA ALA A 91 -53.96 7.89 -39.27
C ALA A 91 -52.62 8.11 -38.54
N ALA A 92 -52.61 8.81 -37.40
CA ALA A 92 -51.42 8.99 -36.57
C ALA A 92 -50.93 7.66 -35.98
N THR A 93 -51.85 6.89 -35.38
CA THR A 93 -51.57 5.58 -34.80
C THR A 93 -51.11 4.58 -35.87
N LEU A 94 -51.78 4.57 -37.02
CA LEU A 94 -51.40 3.70 -38.14
C LEU A 94 -50.01 4.04 -38.69
N ASN A 95 -49.74 5.32 -38.94
CA ASN A 95 -48.43 5.75 -39.45
C ASN A 95 -47.30 5.44 -38.47
N GLN A 96 -47.52 5.63 -37.16
CA GLN A 96 -46.50 5.34 -36.16
C GLN A 96 -46.18 3.83 -36.10
N ASP A 97 -47.18 2.96 -36.22
CA ASP A 97 -46.99 1.50 -36.25
C ASP A 97 -46.24 1.07 -37.53
N PHE A 98 -46.57 1.66 -38.69
CA PHE A 98 -45.82 1.42 -39.93
C PHE A 98 -44.40 1.97 -39.90
N ASP A 99 -44.21 3.19 -39.42
CA ASP A 99 -42.88 3.80 -39.27
C ASP A 99 -42.00 2.91 -38.38
N ARG A 100 -42.54 2.39 -37.26
CA ARG A 100 -41.82 1.47 -36.37
C ARG A 100 -41.28 0.24 -37.11
N ILE A 101 -42.06 -0.37 -37.99
CA ILE A 101 -41.61 -1.51 -38.81
C ILE A 101 -40.42 -1.12 -39.68
N TYR A 102 -40.49 0.02 -40.38
CA TYR A 102 -39.38 0.49 -41.20
C TYR A 102 -38.13 0.80 -40.38
N LEU A 103 -38.28 1.41 -39.20
CA LEU A 103 -37.15 1.72 -38.32
C LEU A 103 -36.48 0.44 -37.79
N ILE A 104 -37.25 -0.61 -37.48
CA ILE A 104 -36.74 -1.94 -37.12
C ILE A 104 -35.95 -2.55 -38.28
N LEU A 105 -36.49 -2.51 -39.51
CA LEU A 105 -35.83 -3.05 -40.71
C LEU A 105 -34.51 -2.34 -41.01
N GLN A 106 -34.42 -1.03 -40.75
CA GLN A 106 -33.16 -0.31 -40.85
C GLN A 106 -32.11 -0.82 -39.83
N GLY A 107 -32.54 -1.09 -38.60
CA GLY A 107 -31.71 -1.73 -37.57
C GLY A 107 -31.18 -3.10 -38.03
N PHE A 108 -32.07 -3.95 -38.55
CA PHE A 108 -31.68 -5.25 -39.11
C PHE A 108 -30.65 -5.13 -40.23
N ARG A 109 -30.88 -4.27 -41.23
CA ARG A 109 -29.93 -4.06 -42.33
C ARG A 109 -28.54 -3.61 -41.85
N GLN A 110 -28.47 -2.81 -40.79
CA GLN A 110 -27.18 -2.40 -40.23
C GLN A 110 -26.48 -3.58 -39.54
N ASN A 111 -27.22 -4.39 -38.79
CA ASN A 111 -26.68 -5.60 -38.16
C ASN A 111 -26.22 -6.60 -39.22
N ASP A 112 -26.97 -6.78 -40.31
CA ASP A 112 -26.60 -7.62 -41.45
C ASP A 112 -25.28 -7.17 -42.09
N ASN A 113 -24.97 -5.87 -42.10
CA ASN A 113 -23.68 -5.38 -42.61
C ASN A 113 -22.50 -5.69 -41.67
N GLN A 114 -22.75 -6.13 -40.44
CA GLN A 114 -21.74 -6.50 -39.45
C GLN A 114 -21.63 -8.03 -39.28
N THR A 115 -22.39 -8.83 -40.04
CA THR A 115 -22.30 -10.29 -40.01
C THR A 115 -21.30 -10.82 -41.03
N LEU A 116 -20.78 -12.03 -40.78
CA LEU A 116 -20.04 -12.78 -41.79
C LEU A 116 -21.04 -13.28 -42.85
N LYS A 117 -20.91 -12.76 -44.08
CA LYS A 117 -21.78 -13.10 -45.20
C LYS A 117 -21.17 -14.20 -46.06
N VAL A 118 -22.03 -15.04 -46.60
CA VAL A 118 -21.69 -16.02 -47.64
C VAL A 118 -22.55 -15.75 -48.87
N SER A 119 -22.07 -16.17 -50.04
CA SER A 119 -22.77 -15.94 -51.30
C SER A 119 -24.11 -16.64 -51.33
N ASP A 120 -25.12 -15.97 -51.88
CA ASP A 120 -26.42 -16.56 -52.19
C ASP A 120 -26.30 -17.38 -53.51
N PRO A 121 -26.76 -18.65 -53.59
CA PRO A 121 -27.58 -19.42 -52.65
C PRO A 121 -26.83 -20.45 -51.79
N GLU A 122 -25.50 -20.43 -51.79
CA GLU A 122 -24.68 -21.52 -51.23
C GLU A 122 -24.91 -21.75 -49.73
N GLY A 123 -25.10 -20.69 -48.95
CA GLY A 123 -25.36 -20.77 -47.50
C GLY A 123 -24.25 -21.49 -46.71
N ILE A 124 -24.32 -21.45 -45.37
CA ILE A 124 -23.44 -22.25 -44.52
C ILE A 124 -24.19 -22.91 -43.39
N ASN A 125 -23.68 -24.05 -42.93
CA ASN A 125 -24.20 -24.71 -41.74
C ASN A 125 -24.03 -23.83 -40.49
N THR A 126 -24.99 -23.93 -39.57
CA THR A 126 -24.93 -23.21 -38.30
C THR A 126 -23.70 -23.65 -37.49
N LEU A 127 -22.98 -22.67 -36.94
CA LEU A 127 -21.85 -22.95 -36.07
C LEU A 127 -22.31 -23.70 -34.80
N PRO A 128 -21.56 -24.71 -34.32
CA PRO A 128 -21.95 -25.48 -33.16
C PRO A 128 -21.85 -24.68 -31.86
N LEU A 129 -22.37 -25.25 -30.77
CA LEU A 129 -22.38 -24.64 -29.44
C LEU A 129 -21.00 -24.17 -28.99
N ALA A 130 -20.96 -23.15 -28.14
CA ALA A 130 -19.73 -22.49 -27.70
C ALA A 130 -18.68 -23.46 -27.13
N ALA A 131 -19.09 -24.47 -26.35
CA ALA A 131 -18.20 -25.48 -25.79
C ALA A 131 -17.44 -26.27 -26.86
N LEU A 132 -18.03 -26.50 -28.03
CA LEU A 132 -17.40 -27.20 -29.15
C LEU A 132 -16.50 -26.29 -30.00
N ARG A 133 -16.68 -24.97 -29.89
CA ARG A 133 -15.87 -23.92 -30.54
C ARG A 133 -14.66 -23.48 -29.73
N ALA A 134 -14.68 -23.67 -28.41
CA ALA A 134 -13.60 -23.26 -27.53
C ALA A 134 -12.26 -23.83 -28.02
N ASN A 135 -11.25 -22.96 -28.12
CA ASN A 135 -9.87 -23.30 -28.52
C ASN A 135 -9.73 -23.96 -29.89
N LYS A 136 -10.64 -23.66 -30.83
CA LYS A 136 -10.57 -24.10 -32.23
C LYS A 136 -10.58 -22.92 -33.19
N ILE A 137 -10.03 -23.13 -34.37
CA ILE A 137 -10.02 -22.15 -35.45
C ILE A 137 -11.19 -22.41 -36.38
N LEU A 138 -11.84 -21.35 -36.83
CA LEU A 138 -12.81 -21.42 -37.92
C LEU A 138 -12.06 -21.48 -39.26
N GLY A 139 -12.16 -22.63 -39.94
CA GLY A 139 -11.68 -22.83 -41.31
C GLY A 139 -12.83 -23.23 -42.23
N PHE A 140 -12.48 -23.62 -43.46
CA PHE A 140 -13.43 -24.14 -44.45
C PHE A 140 -13.01 -25.53 -44.92
N GLY A 141 -13.99 -26.44 -45.01
CA GLY A 141 -13.80 -27.78 -45.56
C GLY A 141 -13.65 -27.78 -47.08
N SER A 142 -13.41 -28.95 -47.66
CA SER A 142 -13.33 -29.13 -49.13
C SER A 142 -14.64 -28.82 -49.85
N ASP A 143 -15.76 -28.82 -49.12
CA ASP A 143 -17.11 -28.47 -49.54
C ASP A 143 -17.44 -26.97 -49.34
N GLY A 144 -16.47 -26.17 -48.87
CA GLY A 144 -16.66 -24.75 -48.58
C GLY A 144 -17.45 -24.47 -47.29
N GLN A 145 -17.84 -25.50 -46.53
CA GLN A 145 -18.59 -25.32 -45.29
C GLN A 145 -17.66 -24.96 -44.12
N PRO A 146 -18.15 -24.21 -43.11
CA PRO A 146 -17.34 -23.88 -41.95
C PRO A 146 -16.96 -25.14 -41.17
N LEU A 147 -15.67 -25.32 -40.95
CA LEU A 147 -15.09 -26.43 -40.20
C LEU A 147 -14.30 -25.90 -39.02
N LEU A 148 -14.59 -26.40 -37.83
CA LEU A 148 -13.78 -26.11 -36.65
C LEU A 148 -12.59 -27.04 -36.60
N THR A 149 -11.41 -26.48 -36.80
CA THR A 149 -10.16 -27.24 -36.77
C THR A 149 -9.47 -27.06 -35.42
N ALA A 150 -9.06 -28.18 -34.83
CA ALA A 150 -8.20 -28.15 -33.65
C ALA A 150 -6.84 -27.59 -34.05
N ILE A 151 -6.25 -26.80 -33.18
CA ILE A 151 -4.90 -26.30 -33.42
C ILE A 151 -3.94 -27.48 -33.26
N ALA A 152 -3.12 -27.73 -34.28
CA ALA A 152 -2.16 -28.82 -34.24
C ALA A 152 -1.15 -28.57 -33.12
N SER A 153 -0.88 -29.62 -32.32
CA SER A 153 0.13 -29.55 -31.26
C SER A 153 1.52 -29.32 -31.86
N GLY A 154 2.28 -28.40 -31.27
CA GLY A 154 3.57 -27.93 -31.75
C GLY A 154 3.52 -26.85 -32.84
N SER A 155 2.34 -26.32 -33.18
CA SER A 155 2.21 -25.26 -34.20
C SER A 155 2.40 -23.86 -33.61
N ALA A 156 2.86 -22.90 -34.44
CA ALA A 156 2.95 -21.49 -34.04
C ALA A 156 1.59 -20.90 -33.63
N LEU A 157 0.50 -21.45 -34.19
CA LEU A 157 -0.86 -21.04 -33.86
C LEU A 157 -1.27 -21.52 -32.46
N GLU A 158 -0.76 -22.67 -31.99
CA GLU A 158 -1.01 -23.16 -30.63
C GLU A 158 -0.36 -22.24 -29.60
N LEU A 159 0.87 -21.80 -29.88
CA LEU A 159 1.58 -20.83 -29.06
C LEU A 159 0.84 -19.49 -29.05
N ALA A 160 0.43 -18.97 -30.21
CA ALA A 160 -0.29 -17.70 -30.30
C ALA A 160 -1.62 -17.73 -29.51
N GLN A 161 -2.38 -18.82 -29.61
CA GLN A 161 -3.61 -19.00 -28.83
C GLN A 161 -3.31 -19.10 -27.33
N SER A 162 -2.28 -19.87 -26.96
CA SER A 162 -1.84 -19.99 -25.56
C SER A 162 -1.35 -18.66 -24.99
N LEU A 163 -0.79 -17.76 -25.81
CA LEU A 163 -0.38 -16.42 -25.37
C LEU A 163 -1.54 -15.42 -25.27
N ALA A 164 -2.61 -15.63 -26.03
CA ALA A 164 -3.80 -14.78 -26.00
C ALA A 164 -4.80 -15.16 -24.90
N ASP A 165 -4.65 -16.33 -24.28
CA ASP A 165 -5.52 -16.80 -23.19
C ASP A 165 -5.33 -15.96 -21.92
N THR A 166 -6.42 -15.37 -21.45
CA THR A 166 -6.49 -14.56 -20.21
C THR A 166 -7.23 -15.26 -19.08
N SER A 167 -7.72 -16.48 -19.32
CA SER A 167 -8.56 -17.24 -18.40
C SER A 167 -7.79 -18.32 -17.63
N ASP A 168 -6.76 -18.90 -18.26
CA ASP A 168 -5.86 -19.87 -17.62
C ASP A 168 -4.58 -19.17 -17.16
N LEU A 169 -4.32 -19.25 -15.85
CA LEU A 169 -3.16 -18.63 -15.20
C LEU A 169 -1.81 -19.23 -15.63
N THR A 170 -1.81 -20.42 -16.23
CA THR A 170 -0.61 -21.06 -16.79
C THR A 170 -0.31 -20.62 -18.23
N LYS A 171 -1.20 -19.81 -18.81
CA LYS A 171 -1.16 -19.31 -20.18
C LYS A 171 -0.87 -17.79 -20.19
N GLY A 172 -0.86 -17.17 -21.37
CA GLY A 172 -0.60 -15.74 -21.51
C GLY A 172 0.74 -15.32 -20.91
N ALA A 173 0.69 -14.41 -19.92
CA ALA A 173 1.86 -13.97 -19.18
C ALA A 173 2.60 -15.10 -18.44
N GLY A 174 1.93 -16.22 -18.14
CA GLY A 174 2.57 -17.40 -17.55
C GLY A 174 3.58 -18.10 -18.47
N ILE A 175 3.52 -17.87 -19.80
CA ILE A 175 4.40 -18.50 -20.80
C ILE A 175 5.59 -17.61 -21.16
N VAL A 176 5.41 -16.28 -21.18
CA VAL A 176 6.43 -15.31 -21.64
C VAL A 176 6.89 -14.33 -20.57
N GLY A 177 6.28 -14.37 -19.39
CA GLY A 177 6.55 -13.46 -18.29
C GLY A 177 6.69 -14.19 -16.95
N TYR A 178 7.09 -13.42 -15.95
CA TYR A 178 7.16 -13.86 -14.57
C TYR A 178 6.16 -13.06 -13.74
N ASN A 179 5.28 -13.77 -13.03
CA ASN A 179 4.40 -13.20 -12.02
C ASN A 179 4.55 -14.03 -10.74
N ASN A 180 4.95 -13.38 -9.65
CA ASN A 180 5.23 -14.05 -8.37
C ASN A 180 3.97 -14.62 -7.67
N GLU A 181 2.78 -14.27 -8.13
CA GLU A 181 1.49 -14.78 -7.64
C GLU A 181 1.10 -16.11 -8.30
N LEU A 182 1.75 -16.50 -9.40
CA LEU A 182 1.39 -17.67 -10.18
C LEU A 182 2.08 -18.95 -9.65
N PRO A 183 1.37 -20.10 -9.70
CA PRO A 183 1.96 -21.41 -9.42
C PRO A 183 2.76 -21.89 -10.64
N TYR A 184 4.07 -22.05 -10.47
CA TYR A 184 4.94 -22.63 -11.50
C TYR A 184 5.32 -24.07 -11.13
N PRO A 185 5.28 -25.03 -12.09
CA PRO A 185 5.72 -26.39 -11.85
C PRO A 185 7.16 -26.49 -11.33
N GLU A 186 7.45 -27.54 -10.57
CA GLU A 186 8.82 -27.81 -10.11
C GLU A 186 9.80 -27.95 -11.28
N ALA A 187 11.06 -27.60 -11.05
CA ALA A 187 12.13 -27.54 -12.06
C ALA A 187 11.94 -26.52 -13.21
N THR A 188 10.96 -25.62 -13.13
CA THR A 188 10.84 -24.48 -14.06
C THR A 188 11.61 -23.24 -13.57
N ILE A 189 11.95 -22.34 -14.50
CA ILE A 189 12.56 -21.03 -14.17
C ILE A 189 11.62 -20.22 -13.25
N GLY A 190 10.31 -20.24 -13.49
CA GLY A 190 9.34 -19.52 -12.66
C GLY A 190 9.30 -20.03 -11.22
N SER A 191 9.41 -21.36 -11.00
CA SER A 191 9.53 -21.94 -9.67
C SER A 191 10.84 -21.53 -8.99
N GLY A 192 11.96 -21.51 -9.72
CA GLY A 192 13.25 -20.99 -9.26
C GLY A 192 13.17 -19.52 -8.83
N LEU A 193 12.53 -18.67 -9.63
CA LEU A 193 12.32 -17.25 -9.33
C LEU A 193 11.42 -17.04 -8.11
N ASN A 194 10.35 -17.83 -7.95
CA ASN A 194 9.50 -17.79 -6.77
C ASN A 194 10.26 -18.15 -5.50
N ASN A 195 11.09 -19.19 -5.56
CA ASN A 195 11.92 -19.59 -4.42
C ASN A 195 12.96 -18.51 -4.08
N ALA A 196 13.63 -17.93 -5.09
CA ALA A 196 14.55 -16.83 -4.90
C ALA A 196 13.88 -15.62 -4.23
N ASN A 197 12.68 -15.22 -4.69
CA ASN A 197 11.92 -14.13 -4.10
C ASN A 197 11.56 -14.40 -2.63
N LYS A 198 11.10 -15.62 -2.30
CA LYS A 198 10.84 -16.01 -0.90
C LYS A 198 12.10 -15.90 -0.02
N SER A 199 13.24 -16.37 -0.51
CA SER A 199 14.53 -16.27 0.19
C SER A 199 14.97 -14.81 0.39
N ILE A 200 14.83 -13.96 -0.64
CA ILE A 200 15.15 -12.52 -0.56
C ILE A 200 14.27 -11.82 0.48
N THR A 201 12.96 -12.07 0.47
CA THR A 201 12.04 -11.50 1.46
C THR A 201 12.43 -11.92 2.88
N ALA A 202 12.73 -13.21 3.10
CA ALA A 202 13.17 -13.71 4.39
C ALA A 202 14.48 -13.04 4.87
N LEU A 203 15.47 -12.92 4.00
CA LEU A 203 16.74 -12.24 4.29
C LEU A 203 16.54 -10.76 4.63
N ASN A 204 15.69 -10.05 3.89
CA ASN A 204 15.37 -8.65 4.15
C ASN A 204 14.72 -8.45 5.53
N THR A 205 13.81 -9.36 5.92
CA THR A 205 13.23 -9.36 7.27
C THR A 205 14.29 -9.57 8.34
N GLN A 206 15.18 -10.55 8.17
CA GLN A 206 16.27 -10.83 9.11
C GLN A 206 17.24 -9.64 9.25
N ASN A 207 17.65 -9.04 8.14
CA ASN A 207 18.54 -7.87 8.12
C ASN A 207 17.91 -6.68 8.85
N LYS A 208 16.61 -6.43 8.65
CA LYS A 208 15.89 -5.38 9.38
C LYS A 208 15.94 -5.61 10.90
N THR A 209 15.65 -6.82 11.34
CA THR A 209 15.72 -7.18 12.77
C THR A 209 17.14 -7.05 13.32
N LEU A 210 18.16 -7.43 12.54
CA LEU A 210 19.54 -7.32 12.99
C LEU A 210 19.97 -5.85 13.14
N THR A 211 19.62 -5.00 12.19
CA THR A 211 19.85 -3.54 12.27
C THR A 211 19.21 -2.96 13.52
N GLU A 212 17.95 -3.30 13.82
CA GLU A 212 17.26 -2.85 15.03
C GLU A 212 17.98 -3.28 16.32
N LYS A 213 18.53 -4.51 16.37
CA LYS A 213 19.31 -4.99 17.52
C LYS A 213 20.65 -4.27 17.64
N VAL A 214 21.37 -4.07 16.54
CA VAL A 214 22.67 -3.37 16.53
C VAL A 214 22.50 -1.94 17.01
N THR A 215 21.48 -1.22 16.53
CA THR A 215 21.21 0.16 16.99
C THR A 215 20.92 0.23 18.48
N LYS A 216 20.22 -0.75 19.06
CA LYS A 216 20.00 -0.83 20.52
C LYS A 216 21.30 -1.04 21.29
N LEU A 217 22.14 -1.96 20.82
CA LEU A 217 23.43 -2.24 21.46
C LEU A 217 24.37 -1.03 21.40
N GLU A 218 24.43 -0.32 20.27
CA GLU A 218 25.21 0.92 20.13
C GLU A 218 24.73 2.00 21.11
N GLN A 219 23.40 2.16 21.27
CA GLN A 219 22.82 3.09 22.24
C GLN A 219 23.10 2.70 23.70
N GLU A 220 23.24 1.42 24.00
CA GLU A 220 23.56 0.93 25.35
C GLU A 220 25.05 1.06 25.67
N SER A 221 25.93 0.79 24.70
CA SER A 221 27.38 0.89 24.87
C SER A 221 27.89 2.32 25.07
N GLY A 222 27.15 3.34 24.62
CA GLY A 222 27.55 4.75 24.70
C GLY A 222 27.14 5.48 25.98
N LYS A 223 26.48 4.83 26.94
CA LYS A 223 26.02 5.47 28.19
C LYS A 223 27.09 5.40 29.28
N GLU A 224 27.34 6.51 29.97
CA GLU A 224 28.17 6.53 31.19
C GLU A 224 27.61 5.49 32.19
N THR A 225 28.44 4.54 32.59
CA THR A 225 28.02 3.32 33.30
C THR A 225 27.88 3.50 34.81
N PHE A 226 27.92 4.75 35.31
CA PHE A 226 27.86 5.05 36.74
C PHE A 226 26.92 6.23 37.03
N THR A 227 26.35 6.22 38.24
CA THR A 227 25.57 7.32 38.78
C THR A 227 26.38 8.06 39.83
N ILE A 228 26.27 9.38 39.88
CA ILE A 228 26.90 10.20 40.93
C ILE A 228 25.87 10.47 42.02
N LEU A 229 26.20 10.08 43.24
CA LEU A 229 25.49 10.40 44.47
C LEU A 229 26.19 11.58 45.17
N TYR A 230 25.41 12.48 45.76
CA TYR A 230 25.90 13.65 46.49
C TYR A 230 25.53 13.52 47.98
N PRO A 231 26.47 13.08 48.84
CA PRO A 231 26.19 12.78 50.24
C PRO A 231 25.87 14.02 51.09
N ASN A 232 25.38 13.78 52.31
CA ASN A 232 25.07 14.81 53.30
C ASN A 232 24.05 15.84 52.80
N GLY A 233 23.10 15.38 51.97
CA GLY A 233 22.05 16.22 51.38
C GLY A 233 22.53 17.17 50.28
N GLY A 234 23.73 16.96 49.73
CA GLY A 234 24.26 17.75 48.62
C GLY A 234 23.52 17.49 47.29
N THR A 235 23.75 18.37 46.33
CA THR A 235 23.29 18.21 44.94
C THR A 235 24.45 18.36 43.96
N LYS A 236 24.18 18.15 42.67
CA LYS A 236 25.19 18.36 41.62
C LYS A 236 25.66 19.82 41.55
N GLU A 237 24.73 20.74 41.75
CA GLU A 237 24.96 22.18 41.69
C GLU A 237 25.62 22.70 42.98
N THR A 238 25.26 22.10 44.12
CA THR A 238 25.81 22.45 45.44
C THR A 238 26.20 21.18 46.21
N PRO A 239 27.38 20.58 45.94
CA PRO A 239 27.84 19.42 46.68
C PRO A 239 28.09 19.78 48.14
N ALA A 240 27.52 19.01 49.07
CA ALA A 240 27.67 19.25 50.49
C ALA A 240 29.02 18.75 51.01
N ASN A 241 29.50 19.40 52.06
CA ASN A 241 30.74 19.01 52.71
C ASN A 241 30.55 17.77 53.58
N ILE A 242 31.53 16.88 53.58
CA ILE A 242 31.73 15.89 54.64
C ILE A 242 32.71 16.44 55.67
N ALA A 243 32.63 15.93 56.89
CA ALA A 243 33.51 16.32 57.98
C ALA A 243 34.25 15.10 58.56
N THR A 244 35.34 15.39 59.25
CA THR A 244 36.16 14.40 59.97
C THR A 244 35.35 13.70 61.07
N ASN A 245 35.63 12.42 61.30
CA ASN A 245 35.00 11.57 62.32
C ASN A 245 33.47 11.47 62.20
N LYS A 246 32.98 11.22 60.98
CA LYS A 246 31.55 11.08 60.66
C LYS A 246 31.28 9.81 59.85
N ARG A 247 30.03 9.37 59.96
CA ARG A 247 29.46 8.28 59.16
C ARG A 247 28.20 8.80 58.48
N TYR A 248 28.19 8.77 57.15
CA TYR A 248 27.03 9.14 56.35
C TYR A 248 26.43 7.86 55.76
N ILE A 249 25.10 7.81 55.72
CA ILE A 249 24.34 6.65 55.23
C ILE A 249 23.40 7.19 54.18
N GLU A 250 23.58 6.73 52.95
CA GLU A 250 22.82 7.18 51.79
C GLU A 250 22.11 5.99 51.14
N ASP A 251 21.07 6.27 50.38
CA ASP A 251 20.33 5.25 49.64
C ASP A 251 21.14 4.73 48.45
N ASN A 252 21.06 3.42 48.19
CA ASN A 252 21.61 2.83 46.98
C ASN A 252 20.71 3.24 45.78
N PRO A 253 21.23 3.99 44.78
CA PRO A 253 20.45 4.37 43.61
C PRO A 253 20.05 3.18 42.73
N TYR A 254 20.62 2.00 42.97
CA TYR A 254 20.31 0.75 42.29
C TYR A 254 19.83 -0.32 43.28
N PRO A 255 18.60 -0.21 43.80
CA PRO A 255 18.14 -1.03 44.94
C PRO A 255 18.14 -2.54 44.67
N ALA A 256 18.12 -2.98 43.41
CA ALA A 256 18.16 -4.39 43.01
C ALA A 256 19.56 -4.90 42.62
N SER A 257 20.61 -4.07 42.73
CA SER A 257 21.96 -4.40 42.26
C SER A 257 23.00 -4.20 43.35
N LYS A 258 24.00 -5.07 43.37
CA LYS A 258 25.26 -4.78 44.07
C LYS A 258 26.00 -3.69 43.30
N VAL A 259 26.69 -2.83 44.02
CA VAL A 259 27.38 -1.67 43.44
C VAL A 259 28.80 -1.54 43.97
N ILE A 260 29.66 -0.94 43.15
CA ILE A 260 30.99 -0.47 43.52
C ILE A 260 30.91 1.03 43.70
N CYS A 261 31.52 1.55 44.76
CA CYS A 261 31.51 2.97 45.10
C CYS A 261 32.93 3.52 45.06
N GLU A 262 33.10 4.70 44.48
CA GLU A 262 34.33 5.50 44.55
C GLU A 262 33.99 6.88 45.08
N LEU A 263 34.55 7.24 46.24
CA LEU A 263 34.37 8.56 46.84
C LEU A 263 35.44 9.51 46.34
N GLU A 264 35.01 10.69 45.91
CA GLU A 264 35.87 11.82 45.60
C GLU A 264 35.51 13.02 46.47
N ILE A 265 36.52 13.77 46.88
CA ILE A 265 36.35 15.09 47.48
C ILE A 265 36.84 16.17 46.52
N TYR A 266 36.28 17.37 46.64
CA TYR A 266 36.73 18.54 45.91
C TYR A 266 37.68 19.36 46.77
N TYR A 267 38.96 19.41 46.39
CA TYR A 267 39.98 20.18 47.08
C TYR A 267 41.02 20.70 46.10
N GLY A 268 41.50 21.94 46.27
CA GLY A 268 42.51 22.52 45.38
C GLY A 268 42.07 22.67 43.92
N GLY A 269 40.76 22.74 43.65
CA GLY A 269 40.21 22.86 42.29
C GLY A 269 39.99 21.54 41.55
N VAL A 270 40.27 20.40 42.18
CA VAL A 270 40.15 19.07 41.57
C VAL A 270 39.25 18.14 42.38
N TRP A 271 38.56 17.23 41.69
CA TRP A 271 37.92 16.08 42.31
C TRP A 271 38.92 14.94 42.38
N GLY A 272 39.13 14.37 43.57
CA GLY A 272 40.06 13.26 43.74
C GLY A 272 39.68 12.31 44.88
N THR A 273 40.11 11.06 44.74
CA THR A 273 39.94 10.00 45.74
C THR A 273 40.91 10.23 46.89
N THR A 274 40.50 9.94 48.13
CA THR A 274 41.26 10.29 49.34
C THR A 274 42.11 9.16 49.94
N GLY A 275 41.86 7.91 49.53
CA GLY A 275 42.50 6.72 50.08
C GLY A 275 42.19 6.51 51.57
N TRP A 276 43.03 5.70 52.26
CA TRP A 276 42.97 5.56 53.71
C TRP A 276 44.35 5.26 54.30
N ILE A 277 44.76 5.99 55.33
CA ILE A 277 45.94 5.68 56.15
C ILE A 277 45.61 5.80 57.63
N ASN A 278 46.29 5.03 58.47
CA ASN A 278 46.24 5.18 59.92
C ASN A 278 47.64 5.51 60.46
N SER A 279 47.83 6.75 60.89
CA SER A 279 49.09 7.24 61.45
C SER A 279 48.79 8.29 62.52
N GLY A 280 48.77 7.87 63.79
CA GLY A 280 48.33 8.72 64.91
C GLY A 280 46.84 9.07 64.85
N GLY A 281 46.05 8.33 64.07
CA GLY A 281 44.64 8.56 63.78
C GLY A 281 44.30 8.24 62.32
N GLY A 282 43.01 8.05 62.03
CA GLY A 282 42.53 7.70 60.69
C GLY A 282 42.45 8.93 59.79
N TRP A 283 42.99 8.81 58.57
CA TRP A 283 42.90 9.85 57.58
C TRP A 283 42.42 9.32 56.23
N GLY A 284 41.41 9.97 55.66
CA GLY A 284 40.77 9.55 54.43
C GLY A 284 39.25 9.53 54.54
N ALA A 285 38.59 9.30 53.42
CA ALA A 285 37.15 9.11 53.34
C ALA A 285 36.86 8.02 52.31
N VAL A 286 36.15 6.98 52.73
CA VAL A 286 35.81 5.85 51.86
C VAL A 286 34.31 5.67 51.78
N ALA A 287 33.82 5.32 50.60
CA ALA A 287 32.44 4.90 50.38
C ALA A 287 32.41 3.41 50.07
N GLY A 288 31.41 2.70 50.60
CA GLY A 288 31.20 1.29 50.32
C GLY A 288 29.73 0.92 50.37
N HIS A 289 29.35 -0.08 49.59
CA HIS A 289 28.01 -0.65 49.64
C HIS A 289 27.92 -1.66 50.78
N ASN A 290 27.04 -1.39 51.76
CA ASN A 290 26.66 -2.39 52.74
C ASN A 290 25.57 -3.28 52.14
N ILE A 291 25.94 -4.50 51.78
CA ILE A 291 25.07 -5.48 51.09
C ILE A 291 23.88 -5.89 51.96
N GLU A 292 24.04 -5.95 53.29
CA GLU A 292 22.99 -6.41 54.20
C GLU A 292 21.88 -5.37 54.38
N THR A 293 22.26 -4.09 54.44
CA THR A 293 21.30 -2.99 54.61
C THR A 293 20.91 -2.31 53.31
N ASN A 294 21.56 -2.66 52.19
CA ASN A 294 21.41 -2.05 50.87
C ASN A 294 21.59 -0.52 50.89
N LYS A 295 22.55 -0.04 51.69
CA LYS A 295 22.89 1.39 51.84
C LYS A 295 24.32 1.67 51.39
N ILE A 296 24.54 2.89 50.93
CA ILE A 296 25.89 3.40 50.68
C ILE A 296 26.38 4.06 51.96
N ILE A 297 27.49 3.54 52.48
CA ILE A 297 28.09 4.01 53.72
C ILE A 297 29.34 4.79 53.38
N ILE A 298 29.43 6.00 53.92
CA ILE A 298 30.64 6.83 53.82
C ILE A 298 31.22 6.97 55.21
N GLN A 299 32.47 6.55 55.37
CA GLN A 299 33.20 6.65 56.63
C GLN A 299 34.38 7.60 56.45
N THR A 300 34.46 8.61 57.31
CA THR A 300 35.60 9.54 57.34
C THR A 300 36.55 9.22 58.48
N GLY A 301 37.84 9.51 58.27
CA GLY A 301 38.91 9.36 59.24
C GLY A 301 38.70 10.21 60.48
N SER A 302 39.29 9.80 61.61
CA SER A 302 39.18 10.51 62.89
C SER A 302 40.00 11.79 62.95
N SER A 303 41.04 11.91 62.13
CA SER A 303 42.01 13.02 62.17
C SER A 303 41.94 13.93 60.94
N GLY A 304 41.47 13.40 59.80
CA GLY A 304 41.14 14.19 58.62
C GLY A 304 40.44 13.37 57.55
N ILE A 305 39.85 14.06 56.56
CA ILE A 305 39.17 13.42 55.43
C ILE A 305 40.11 13.16 54.23
N ALA A 306 41.29 13.78 54.24
CA ALA A 306 42.41 13.51 53.33
C ALA A 306 43.70 14.01 53.99
N GLY A 307 44.84 13.54 53.51
CA GLY A 307 46.16 14.00 53.94
C GLY A 307 47.12 14.06 52.75
N PRO A 308 48.44 14.07 52.97
CA PRO A 308 49.38 14.37 51.91
C PRO A 308 49.48 13.21 50.91
N SER A 309 49.40 13.53 49.61
CA SER A 309 49.27 12.55 48.52
C SER A 309 50.42 11.55 48.46
N ASN A 310 51.65 11.97 48.81
CA ASN A 310 52.83 11.12 48.85
C ASN A 310 52.80 10.04 49.97
N ALA A 311 51.97 10.22 51.00
CA ALA A 311 51.79 9.23 52.05
C ALA A 311 50.48 8.43 51.89
N HIS A 312 49.43 9.07 51.39
CA HIS A 312 48.08 8.48 51.28
C HIS A 312 47.81 7.77 49.95
N GLY A 313 48.59 8.06 48.89
CA GLY A 313 48.30 7.62 47.53
C GLY A 313 47.03 8.24 46.93
N ASN A 314 46.58 9.37 47.47
CA ASN A 314 45.39 10.07 46.98
C ASN A 314 45.68 10.87 45.70
N THR A 315 44.66 11.13 44.89
CA THR A 315 44.80 11.79 43.57
C THR A 315 44.70 13.32 43.63
N LEU A 316 44.67 13.90 44.84
CA LEU A 316 44.47 15.35 45.03
C LEU A 316 45.75 16.18 44.80
N GLY A 317 46.92 15.55 44.74
CA GLY A 317 48.20 16.23 44.52
C GLY A 317 48.59 17.25 45.61
N THR A 318 48.16 17.04 46.85
CA THR A 318 48.33 17.98 47.96
C THR A 318 49.38 17.50 48.97
N THR A 319 50.08 18.45 49.61
CA THR A 319 50.94 18.20 50.78
C THR A 319 50.26 18.60 52.09
N SER A 320 49.00 19.04 52.04
CA SER A 320 48.24 19.49 53.22
C SER A 320 47.91 18.32 54.15
N THR A 321 48.15 18.52 55.44
CA THR A 321 47.83 17.57 56.52
C THR A 321 46.62 18.02 57.34
N GLY A 322 45.83 18.99 56.86
CA GLY A 322 44.78 19.65 57.66
C GLY A 322 43.39 19.61 57.02
N ILE A 323 43.14 18.71 56.07
CA ILE A 323 41.85 18.67 55.35
C ILE A 323 40.84 17.98 56.25
N THR A 324 40.01 18.77 56.94
CA THR A 324 39.00 18.26 57.89
C THR A 324 37.58 18.32 57.34
N THR A 325 37.37 19.09 56.26
CA THR A 325 36.08 19.25 55.58
C THR A 325 36.27 19.58 54.09
N ALA A 326 35.44 19.03 53.21
CA ALA A 326 35.43 19.31 51.78
C ALA A 326 34.14 18.82 51.13
N PRO A 327 33.69 19.43 50.01
CA PRO A 327 32.59 18.90 49.22
C PRO A 327 32.90 17.49 48.73
N CYS A 328 31.91 16.60 48.68
CA CYS A 328 32.13 15.22 48.22
C CYS A 328 31.09 14.76 47.20
N ARG A 329 31.46 13.72 46.44
CA ARG A 329 30.57 12.96 45.57
C ARG A 329 31.00 11.50 45.55
N VAL A 330 30.07 10.60 45.25
CA VAL A 330 30.34 9.17 45.14
C VAL A 330 29.91 8.69 43.76
N LYS A 331 30.85 8.17 42.97
CA LYS A 331 30.53 7.46 41.73
C LYS A 331 30.12 6.03 42.07
N ILE A 332 29.03 5.57 41.47
CA ILE A 332 28.41 4.28 41.77
C ILE A 332 28.23 3.50 40.47
N TRP A 333 28.96 2.40 40.32
CA TRP A 333 28.82 1.46 39.21
C TRP A 333 27.99 0.26 39.66
N ARG A 334 27.06 -0.18 38.82
CA ARG A 334 26.43 -1.49 39.04
C ARG A 334 27.47 -2.58 38.74
N THR A 335 27.53 -3.60 39.58
CA THR A 335 28.19 -4.84 39.21
C THR A 335 27.24 -5.65 38.35
N ALA A 336 27.74 -6.23 37.26
CA ALA A 336 27.00 -7.18 36.43
C ALA A 336 26.60 -8.44 37.22
#